data_AF-A0A376TQM2-F1
#
_entry.id   AF-A0A376TQM2-F1
#
_cell.length_a   1.000
_cell.length_b   1.000
_cell.length_c   1.000
_cell.angle_alpha   90.00
_cell.angle_beta   90.00
_cell.angle_gamma   90.00
#
_symmetry.space_group_name_H-M   'P 1'
#
loop_
_entity.id
_entity.type
_entity.pdbx_description
1 polymer ?
#
loop_
_entity_poly.entity_id
_entity_poly.type
_entity_poly.pdbx_seq_one_letter_code
_entity_poly.pdbx_strand_id
1 'polypeptide(L)'
;MLTLDTLNVMLAVSEEGLIEEMIIALLASPQLAVFFEKFPRLKAAITDDVPRWREALRSRLKDARVPPELTEEVMCYQQSQLLSTPQFIVQLPQILDLLHRLNSPWAEQARQLVDANSTITSALHTLFLQRWRLSLIVQATTLNQQLLEEEREQLLSEVQERMTLSGQLEPILADNNTAAGRLWDMSAGQLKRGDYQLIVKYGEFLNEQPELKRLAEQLGRSREAKSIPRNDAQMETFRTMVREPATVPEQVDGLQQSDDILRLLPPELATLGITELEYEFYRRLVEKQLLTYRLHGESWREKVIERPVVHKDYDEQPRGPFIVCVDTSGSMGGFNEQCAKAFCLALMRIALAEKPALLYYAIFHRDRPL
;
A
#
# COMPACT_ATOMS: atom_id res chain seq x y z
N MET A 1 3.52 -3.52 41.39
CA MET A 1 2.14 -3.70 40.88
C MET A 1 2.19 -4.82 39.86
N LEU A 2 1.26 -5.78 39.93
CA LEU A 2 1.21 -6.94 39.03
C LEU A 2 0.56 -6.53 37.70
N THR A 3 1.14 -6.96 36.58
CA THR A 3 0.52 -6.85 35.25
C THR A 3 -0.32 -8.08 34.97
N LEU A 4 -1.30 -7.95 34.08
CA LEU A 4 -2.20 -9.05 33.73
C LEU A 4 -1.43 -10.23 33.10
N ASP A 5 -0.40 -9.94 32.29
CA ASP A 5 0.53 -10.94 31.73
C ASP A 5 1.22 -11.77 32.83
N THR A 6 1.74 -11.11 33.88
CA THR A 6 2.37 -11.83 35.00
C THR A 6 1.37 -12.72 35.75
N LEU A 7 0.13 -12.26 35.91
CA LEU A 7 -0.93 -13.01 36.57
C LEU A 7 -1.38 -14.21 35.73
N ASN A 8 -1.54 -14.04 34.41
CA ASN A 8 -1.90 -15.11 33.48
C ASN A 8 -0.80 -16.17 33.39
N VAL A 9 0.48 -15.78 33.37
CA VAL A 9 1.61 -16.72 33.45
C VAL A 9 1.62 -17.48 34.78
N MET A 10 1.40 -16.80 35.90
CA MET A 10 1.37 -17.44 37.23
C MET A 10 0.24 -18.45 37.38
N LEU A 11 -0.92 -18.17 36.78
CA LEU A 11 -2.11 -19.03 36.86
C LEU A 11 -2.21 -20.04 35.71
N ALA A 12 -1.34 -19.93 34.69
CA ALA A 12 -1.34 -20.68 33.44
C ALA A 12 -2.64 -20.51 32.63
N VAL A 13 -3.11 -19.26 32.51
CA VAL A 13 -4.29 -18.88 31.72
C VAL A 13 -3.86 -18.56 30.30
N SER A 14 -4.49 -19.20 29.31
CA SER A 14 -4.21 -18.97 27.89
C SER A 14 -4.97 -17.75 27.35
N GLU A 15 -4.25 -16.69 26.99
CA GLU A 15 -4.82 -15.48 26.38
C GLU A 15 -5.15 -15.65 24.89
N GLU A 16 -4.43 -16.52 24.19
CA GLU A 16 -4.48 -16.66 22.73
C GLU A 16 -5.86 -17.14 22.24
N GLY A 17 -6.46 -18.11 22.94
CA GLY A 17 -7.81 -18.58 22.64
C GLY A 17 -8.88 -17.51 22.84
N LEU A 18 -8.76 -16.69 23.89
CA LEU A 18 -9.70 -15.61 24.18
C LEU A 18 -9.66 -14.52 23.10
N ILE A 19 -8.48 -14.17 22.61
CA ILE A 19 -8.32 -13.19 21.52
C ILE A 19 -8.94 -13.74 20.22
N GLU A 20 -8.71 -15.02 19.89
CA GLU A 20 -9.29 -15.63 18.68
C GLU A 20 -10.82 -15.66 18.74
N GLU A 21 -11.40 -16.09 19.87
CA GLU A 21 -12.84 -16.09 20.09
C GLU A 21 -13.43 -14.69 19.93
N MET A 22 -12.78 -13.67 20.50
CA MET A 22 -13.21 -12.28 20.39
C MET A 22 -13.19 -11.76 18.94
N ILE A 23 -12.13 -12.05 18.17
CA ILE A 23 -12.04 -11.66 16.75
C ILE A 23 -13.14 -12.34 15.94
N ILE A 24 -13.39 -13.64 16.16
CA ILE A 24 -14.46 -14.38 15.49
C ILE A 24 -15.81 -13.75 15.84
N ALA A 25 -16.05 -13.46 17.13
CA ALA A 25 -17.28 -12.85 17.59
C ALA A 25 -17.48 -11.43 17.01
N LEU A 26 -16.41 -10.65 16.84
CA LEU A 26 -16.45 -9.35 16.18
C LEU A 26 -16.86 -9.48 14.71
N LEU A 27 -16.22 -10.38 13.95
CA LEU A 27 -16.53 -10.60 12.54
C LEU A 27 -17.94 -11.19 12.32
N ALA A 28 -18.44 -11.96 13.30
CA ALA A 28 -19.78 -12.52 13.29
C ALA A 28 -20.87 -11.54 13.78
N SER A 29 -20.51 -10.32 14.17
CA SER A 29 -21.49 -9.32 14.61
C SER A 29 -22.53 -9.06 13.50
N PRO A 30 -23.84 -9.03 13.83
CA PRO A 30 -24.90 -8.87 12.83
C PRO A 30 -24.77 -7.55 12.05
N GLN A 31 -24.24 -6.51 12.69
CA GLN A 31 -24.01 -5.21 12.05
C GLN A 31 -22.95 -5.31 10.94
N LEU A 32 -21.87 -6.07 11.17
CA LEU A 32 -20.84 -6.31 10.15
C LEU A 32 -21.35 -7.26 9.07
N ALA A 33 -22.11 -8.29 9.44
CA ALA A 33 -22.68 -9.25 8.48
C ALA A 33 -23.58 -8.56 7.43
N VAL A 34 -24.53 -7.73 7.87
CA VAL A 34 -25.41 -6.97 6.96
C VAL A 34 -24.61 -6.02 6.06
N PHE A 35 -23.52 -5.44 6.58
CA PHE A 35 -22.66 -4.56 5.79
C PHE A 35 -21.83 -5.34 4.76
N PHE A 36 -21.31 -6.51 5.12
CA PHE A 36 -20.58 -7.38 4.19
C PHE A 36 -21.46 -7.92 3.06
N GLU A 37 -22.76 -8.11 3.30
CA GLU A 37 -23.72 -8.43 2.23
C GLU A 37 -23.86 -7.27 1.24
N LYS A 38 -23.92 -6.03 1.73
CA LYS A 38 -24.03 -4.83 0.88
C LYS A 38 -22.72 -4.52 0.16
N PHE A 39 -21.59 -4.71 0.82
CA PHE A 39 -20.28 -4.32 0.35
C PHE A 39 -19.26 -5.46 0.49
N PRO A 40 -19.38 -6.53 -0.32
CA PRO A 40 -18.51 -7.71 -0.22
C PRO A 40 -17.03 -7.39 -0.46
N ARG A 41 -16.75 -6.29 -1.17
CA ARG A 41 -15.40 -5.80 -1.47
C ARG A 41 -14.65 -5.32 -0.22
N LEU A 42 -15.35 -4.76 0.77
CA LEU A 42 -14.75 -4.26 2.01
C LEU A 42 -14.42 -5.38 3.00
N LYS A 43 -15.03 -6.56 2.84
CA LYS A 43 -14.72 -7.75 3.65
C LYS A 43 -13.26 -8.17 3.54
N ALA A 44 -12.69 -8.14 2.33
CA ALA A 44 -11.29 -8.50 2.11
C ALA A 44 -10.34 -7.54 2.84
N ALA A 45 -10.57 -6.23 2.71
CA ALA A 45 -9.75 -5.20 3.35
C ALA A 45 -9.80 -5.27 4.89
N ILE A 46 -10.96 -5.59 5.46
CA ILE A 46 -11.10 -5.81 6.92
C ILE A 46 -10.39 -7.10 7.36
N THR A 47 -10.42 -8.14 6.54
CA THR A 47 -9.71 -9.39 6.84
C THR A 47 -8.19 -9.16 6.88
N ASP A 48 -7.67 -8.25 6.05
CA ASP A 48 -6.26 -7.85 6.04
C ASP A 48 -5.84 -7.08 7.32
N ASP A 49 -6.77 -6.41 8.00
CA ASP A 49 -6.52 -5.69 9.27
C ASP A 49 -6.53 -6.62 10.52
N VAL A 50 -7.08 -7.84 10.40
CA VAL A 50 -7.19 -8.79 11.53
C VAL A 50 -5.86 -9.07 12.24
N PRO A 51 -4.74 -9.33 11.54
CA PRO A 51 -3.45 -9.56 12.20
C PRO A 51 -2.99 -8.36 13.03
N ARG A 52 -3.25 -7.13 12.56
CA ARG A 52 -2.90 -5.90 13.27
C ARG A 52 -3.74 -5.74 14.54
N TRP A 53 -5.05 -6.02 14.47
CA TRP A 53 -5.92 -5.99 15.65
C TRP A 53 -5.49 -7.03 16.69
N ARG A 54 -5.12 -8.24 16.24
CA ARG A 54 -4.62 -9.28 17.14
C ARG A 54 -3.39 -8.82 17.94
N GLU A 55 -2.42 -8.20 17.27
CA GLU A 55 -1.21 -7.71 17.94
C GLU A 55 -1.53 -6.53 18.87
N ALA A 56 -2.42 -5.62 18.46
CA ALA A 56 -2.87 -4.51 19.31
C ALA A 56 -3.54 -5.01 20.60
N LEU A 57 -4.48 -5.96 20.50
CA LEU A 57 -5.15 -6.57 21.65
C LEU A 57 -4.16 -7.30 22.56
N ARG A 58 -3.20 -8.02 21.97
CA ARG A 58 -2.14 -8.69 22.73
C ARG A 58 -1.29 -7.69 23.53
N SER A 59 -0.91 -6.58 22.91
CA SER A 59 -0.16 -5.53 23.61
C SER A 59 -0.98 -4.89 24.73
N ARG A 60 -2.26 -4.64 24.49
CA ARG A 60 -3.20 -4.07 25.47
C ARG A 60 -3.41 -4.96 26.68
N LEU A 61 -3.60 -6.27 26.47
CA LEU A 61 -3.72 -7.23 27.56
C LEU A 61 -2.43 -7.30 28.39
N LYS A 62 -1.25 -7.21 27.76
CA LYS A 62 0.03 -7.21 28.49
C LYS A 62 0.22 -5.98 29.37
N ASP A 63 -0.19 -4.82 28.88
CA ASP A 63 -0.06 -3.53 29.58
C ASP A 63 -1.19 -3.29 30.60
N ALA A 64 -2.27 -4.08 30.53
CA ALA A 64 -3.40 -3.97 31.43
C ALA A 64 -3.00 -4.27 32.88
N ARG A 65 -3.50 -3.43 33.79
CA ARG A 65 -3.20 -3.52 35.22
C ARG A 65 -4.24 -4.36 35.92
N VAL A 66 -3.79 -5.23 36.80
CA VAL A 66 -4.67 -6.02 37.66
C VAL A 66 -5.23 -5.13 38.77
N PRO A 67 -6.53 -5.25 39.12
CA PRO A 67 -7.10 -4.57 40.28
C PRO A 67 -6.25 -4.80 41.55
N PRO A 68 -6.12 -3.77 42.43
CA PRO A 68 -5.29 -3.88 43.61
C PRO A 68 -5.78 -4.98 44.57
N GLU A 69 -7.08 -5.23 44.62
CA GLU A 69 -7.69 -6.28 45.46
C GLU A 69 -7.22 -7.68 45.02
N LEU A 70 -7.27 -7.96 43.71
CA LEU A 70 -6.81 -9.22 43.15
C LEU A 70 -5.28 -9.37 43.27
N THR A 71 -4.54 -8.26 43.18
CA THR A 71 -3.09 -8.24 43.41
C THR A 71 -2.77 -8.68 44.85
N GLU A 72 -3.46 -8.13 45.86
CA GLU A 72 -3.29 -8.52 47.26
C GLU A 72 -3.64 -10.00 47.49
N GLU A 73 -4.74 -10.48 46.89
CA GLU A 73 -5.17 -11.87 47.00
C GLU A 73 -4.14 -12.85 46.40
N VAL A 74 -3.64 -12.56 45.20
CA VAL A 74 -2.62 -13.38 44.53
C VAL A 74 -1.31 -13.40 45.31
N MET A 75 -0.89 -12.26 45.87
CA MET A 75 0.31 -12.21 46.71
C MET A 75 0.15 -13.05 47.98
N CYS A 76 -1.02 -13.00 48.62
CA CYS A 76 -1.34 -13.83 49.78
C CYS A 76 -1.34 -15.33 49.42
N TYR A 77 -1.90 -15.68 48.26
CA TYR A 77 -1.88 -17.05 47.75
C TYR A 77 -0.46 -17.56 47.52
N GLN A 78 0.42 -16.76 46.88
CA GLN A 78 1.82 -17.14 46.65
C GLN A 78 2.59 -17.36 47.95
N GLN A 79 2.39 -16.49 48.94
CA GLN A 79 3.00 -16.68 50.26
C GLN A 79 2.49 -17.97 50.91
N SER A 80 1.19 -18.24 50.80
CA SER A 80 0.55 -19.45 51.35
C SER A 80 1.05 -20.74 50.71
N GLN A 81 1.42 -20.72 49.43
CA GLN A 81 2.02 -21.88 48.74
C GLN A 81 3.38 -22.29 49.31
N LEU A 82 4.13 -21.36 49.92
CA LEU A 82 5.45 -21.63 50.49
C LEU A 82 5.39 -22.14 51.94
N LEU A 83 4.22 -22.10 52.58
CA LEU A 83 4.05 -22.48 53.97
C LEU A 83 4.00 -24.01 54.13
N SER A 84 4.60 -24.50 55.20
CA SER A 84 4.33 -25.86 55.67
C SER A 84 2.95 -25.93 56.34
N THR A 85 2.33 -27.11 56.36
CA THR A 85 1.02 -27.33 57.01
C THR A 85 0.90 -26.75 58.44
N PRO A 86 1.86 -26.89 59.36
CA PRO A 86 1.74 -26.26 60.68
C PRO A 86 1.81 -24.73 60.65
N GLN A 87 2.59 -24.14 59.73
CA GLN A 87 2.65 -22.68 59.56
C GLN A 87 1.37 -22.14 58.93
N PHE A 88 0.81 -22.87 57.98
CA PHE A 88 -0.48 -22.56 57.36
C PHE A 88 -1.60 -22.51 58.40
N ILE A 89 -1.66 -23.48 59.34
CA ILE A 89 -2.66 -23.49 60.42
C ILE A 89 -2.59 -22.23 61.29
N VAL A 90 -1.38 -21.75 61.61
CA VAL A 90 -1.20 -20.53 62.42
C VAL A 90 -1.64 -19.28 61.65
N GLN A 91 -1.39 -19.22 60.34
CA GLN A 91 -1.72 -18.06 59.50
C GLN A 91 -3.16 -18.10 58.96
N LEU A 92 -3.84 -19.23 59.02
CA LEU A 92 -5.18 -19.44 58.46
C LEU A 92 -6.23 -18.40 58.89
N PRO A 93 -6.33 -17.99 60.18
CA PRO A 93 -7.27 -16.96 60.58
C PRO A 93 -7.02 -15.61 59.88
N GLN A 94 -5.74 -15.27 59.67
CA GLN A 94 -5.34 -14.03 58.98
C GLN A 94 -5.65 -14.12 57.48
N ILE A 95 -5.43 -15.28 56.87
CA ILE A 95 -5.77 -15.54 55.46
C ILE A 95 -7.29 -15.41 55.25
N LEU A 96 -8.11 -15.99 56.13
CA LEU A 96 -9.57 -15.91 56.03
C LEU A 96 -10.10 -14.48 56.23
N ASP A 97 -9.52 -13.71 57.15
CA ASP A 97 -9.88 -12.31 57.37
C ASP A 97 -9.52 -11.44 56.15
N LEU A 98 -8.33 -11.66 55.56
CA LEU A 98 -7.90 -11.00 54.33
C LEU A 98 -8.84 -11.33 53.17
N LEU A 99 -9.19 -12.60 52.96
CA LEU A 99 -10.11 -13.02 51.89
C LEU A 99 -11.49 -12.39 52.04
N HIS A 100 -12.00 -12.28 53.27
CA HIS A 100 -13.27 -11.63 53.54
C HIS A 100 -13.21 -10.12 53.28
N ARG A 101 -12.12 -9.46 53.72
CA ARG A 101 -11.89 -8.02 53.48
C ARG A 101 -11.81 -7.68 51.99
N LEU A 102 -11.20 -8.54 51.20
CA LEU A 102 -11.06 -8.38 49.74
C LEU A 102 -12.33 -8.80 48.96
N ASN A 103 -13.39 -9.23 49.64
CA ASN A 103 -14.61 -9.77 49.02
C ASN A 103 -14.31 -10.89 48.01
N SER A 104 -13.33 -11.75 48.30
CA SER A 104 -12.97 -12.85 47.41
C SER A 104 -14.15 -13.85 47.30
N PRO A 105 -14.47 -14.34 46.09
CA PRO A 105 -15.48 -15.38 45.89
C PRO A 105 -15.09 -16.71 46.55
N TRP A 106 -13.81 -16.90 46.91
CA TRP A 106 -13.34 -18.05 47.67
C TRP A 106 -13.61 -17.92 49.18
N ALA A 107 -13.83 -16.71 49.71
CA ALA A 107 -13.86 -16.45 51.16
C ALA A 107 -14.90 -17.29 51.92
N GLU A 108 -16.13 -17.36 51.42
CA GLU A 108 -17.22 -18.14 52.04
C GLU A 108 -16.94 -19.66 51.97
N GLN A 109 -16.50 -20.15 50.82
CA GLN A 109 -16.19 -21.57 50.62
C GLN A 109 -14.97 -22.01 51.44
N ALA A 110 -13.98 -21.12 51.58
CA ALA A 110 -12.81 -21.31 52.42
C ALA A 110 -13.19 -21.47 53.89
N ARG A 111 -14.06 -20.58 54.40
CA ARG A 111 -14.54 -20.64 55.78
C ARG A 111 -15.35 -21.92 56.04
N GLN A 112 -16.28 -22.27 55.15
CA GLN A 112 -17.04 -23.52 55.24
C GLN A 112 -16.14 -24.77 55.24
N LEU A 113 -15.09 -24.78 54.42
CA LEU A 113 -14.14 -25.89 54.36
C LEU A 113 -13.36 -26.05 55.66
N VAL A 114 -12.99 -24.95 56.32
CA VAL A 114 -12.30 -24.96 57.60
C VAL A 114 -13.25 -25.35 58.74
N ASP A 115 -14.44 -24.77 58.79
CA ASP A 115 -15.43 -25.02 59.84
C ASP A 115 -15.97 -26.46 59.82
N ALA A 116 -16.06 -27.07 58.64
CA ALA A 116 -16.50 -28.46 58.47
C ALA A 116 -15.45 -29.50 58.93
N ASN A 117 -14.20 -29.10 59.18
CA ASN A 117 -13.10 -30.01 59.52
C ASN A 117 -12.46 -29.64 60.87
N SER A 118 -12.60 -30.52 61.87
CA SER A 118 -12.06 -30.30 63.22
C SER A 118 -10.52 -30.34 63.29
N THR A 119 -9.85 -30.97 62.31
CA THR A 119 -8.39 -31.00 62.22
C THR A 119 -7.94 -30.75 60.78
N ILE A 120 -6.96 -29.86 60.61
CA ILE A 120 -6.41 -29.53 59.29
C ILE A 120 -5.28 -30.50 59.00
N THR A 121 -5.54 -31.44 58.10
CA THR A 121 -4.55 -32.39 57.59
C THR A 121 -3.78 -31.81 56.41
N SER A 122 -2.64 -32.43 56.06
CA SER A 122 -1.89 -32.03 54.86
C SER A 122 -2.73 -32.13 53.59
N ALA A 123 -3.67 -33.08 53.51
CA ALA A 123 -4.56 -33.23 52.36
C ALA A 123 -5.56 -32.06 52.24
N LEU A 124 -6.11 -31.60 53.38
CA LEU A 124 -6.99 -30.42 53.41
C LEU A 124 -6.24 -29.14 53.06
N HIS A 125 -4.99 -29.00 53.51
CA HIS A 125 -4.12 -27.89 53.12
C HIS A 125 -3.91 -27.85 51.59
N THR A 126 -3.59 -29.00 50.97
CA THR A 126 -3.47 -29.08 49.50
C THR A 126 -4.80 -28.76 48.80
N LEU A 127 -5.92 -29.30 49.29
CA LEU A 127 -7.24 -29.03 48.71
C LEU A 127 -7.62 -27.55 48.78
N PHE A 128 -7.31 -26.88 49.90
CA PHE A 128 -7.56 -25.46 50.09
C PHE A 128 -6.81 -24.64 49.03
N LEU A 129 -5.51 -24.88 48.86
CA LEU A 129 -4.70 -24.19 47.85
C LEU A 129 -5.14 -24.50 46.42
N GLN A 130 -5.60 -25.73 46.14
CA GLN A 130 -6.14 -26.09 44.83
C GLN A 130 -7.44 -25.34 44.52
N ARG A 131 -8.39 -25.31 45.45
CA ARG A 131 -9.66 -24.61 45.25
C ARG A 131 -9.48 -23.09 45.20
N TRP A 132 -8.58 -22.54 46.01
CA TRP A 132 -8.21 -21.14 45.92
C TRP A 132 -7.60 -20.81 44.55
N ARG A 133 -6.70 -21.65 44.03
CA ARG A 133 -6.16 -21.49 42.67
C ARG A 133 -7.25 -21.46 41.61
N LEU A 134 -8.22 -22.36 41.69
CA LEU A 134 -9.33 -22.40 40.73
C LEU A 134 -10.16 -21.11 40.79
N SER A 135 -10.42 -20.59 41.99
CA SER A 135 -11.09 -19.30 42.16
C SER A 135 -10.30 -18.15 41.52
N LEU A 136 -8.99 -18.09 41.75
CA LEU A 136 -8.11 -17.09 41.14
C LEU A 136 -8.07 -17.21 39.61
N ILE A 137 -8.04 -18.43 39.07
CA ILE A 137 -8.13 -18.68 37.62
C ILE A 137 -9.45 -18.13 37.08
N VAL A 138 -10.58 -18.41 37.73
CA VAL A 138 -11.89 -17.89 37.31
C VAL A 138 -11.88 -16.35 37.32
N GLN A 139 -11.45 -15.71 38.40
CA GLN A 139 -11.35 -14.25 38.47
C GLN A 139 -10.46 -13.68 37.36
N ALA A 140 -9.30 -14.27 37.12
CA ALA A 140 -8.38 -13.88 36.05
C ALA A 140 -9.04 -13.97 34.66
N THR A 141 -9.72 -15.10 34.38
CA THR A 141 -10.42 -15.30 33.11
C THR A 141 -11.58 -14.33 32.93
N THR A 142 -12.35 -14.04 33.98
CA THR A 142 -13.44 -13.06 33.93
C THR A 142 -12.91 -11.65 33.68
N LEU A 143 -11.80 -11.27 34.33
CA LEU A 143 -11.15 -9.98 34.08
C LEU A 143 -10.66 -9.86 32.63
N ASN A 144 -9.99 -10.89 32.11
CA ASN A 144 -9.56 -10.94 30.71
C ASN A 144 -10.76 -10.78 29.74
N GLN A 145 -11.87 -11.48 30.01
CA GLN A 145 -13.09 -11.40 29.20
C GLN A 145 -13.72 -10.00 29.24
N GLN A 146 -13.77 -9.35 30.42
CA GLN A 146 -14.31 -8.00 30.55
C GLN A 146 -13.49 -6.99 29.74
N LEU A 147 -12.16 -7.04 29.88
CA LEU A 147 -11.26 -6.15 29.13
C LEU A 147 -11.37 -6.37 27.63
N LEU A 148 -11.45 -7.63 27.18
CA LEU A 148 -11.63 -7.96 25.77
C LEU A 148 -12.99 -7.50 25.23
N GLU A 149 -14.06 -7.59 26.01
CA GLU A 149 -15.38 -7.12 25.57
C GLU A 149 -15.42 -5.58 25.46
N GLU A 150 -14.79 -4.85 26.38
CA GLU A 150 -14.64 -3.39 26.29
C GLU A 150 -13.87 -2.97 25.02
N GLU A 151 -12.74 -3.63 24.75
CA GLU A 151 -11.93 -3.37 23.55
C GLU A 151 -12.69 -3.78 22.27
N ARG A 152 -13.48 -4.86 22.33
CA ARG A 152 -14.35 -5.28 21.23
C ARG A 152 -15.41 -4.22 20.91
N GLU A 153 -16.09 -3.66 21.91
CA GLU A 153 -17.10 -2.62 21.70
C GLU A 153 -16.47 -1.36 21.07
N GLN A 154 -15.30 -0.96 21.55
CA GLN A 154 -14.55 0.17 20.99
C GLN A 154 -14.17 -0.09 19.53
N LEU A 155 -13.57 -1.24 19.25
CA LEU A 155 -13.15 -1.62 17.90
C LEU A 155 -14.35 -1.76 16.96
N LEU A 156 -15.47 -2.33 17.43
CA LEU A 156 -16.71 -2.41 16.66
C LEU A 156 -17.25 -1.02 16.32
N SER A 157 -17.25 -0.07 17.26
CA SER A 157 -17.64 1.31 16.99
C SER A 157 -16.72 1.96 15.95
N GLU A 158 -15.40 1.81 16.09
CA GLU A 158 -14.43 2.39 15.15
C GLU A 158 -14.61 1.81 13.74
N VAL A 159 -14.74 0.48 13.64
CA VAL A 159 -14.98 -0.21 12.37
C VAL A 159 -16.29 0.25 11.74
N GLN A 160 -17.36 0.43 12.53
CA GLN A 160 -18.63 0.95 12.03
C GLN A 160 -18.52 2.37 11.49
N GLU A 161 -17.84 3.26 12.21
CA GLU A 161 -17.60 4.61 11.72
C GLU A 161 -16.85 4.58 10.39
N ARG A 162 -15.74 3.83 10.32
CA ARG A 162 -14.97 3.65 9.09
C ARG A 162 -15.79 3.04 7.96
N MET A 163 -16.68 2.09 8.27
CA MET A 163 -17.61 1.49 7.30
C MET A 163 -18.61 2.50 6.75
N THR A 164 -19.23 3.32 7.61
CA THR A 164 -20.17 4.37 7.15
C THR A 164 -19.48 5.37 6.23
N LEU A 165 -18.25 5.76 6.56
CA LEU A 165 -17.43 6.65 5.74
C LEU A 165 -17.09 6.00 4.38
N SER A 166 -16.57 4.77 4.41
CA SER A 166 -16.17 4.08 3.18
C SER A 166 -17.37 3.80 2.27
N GLY A 167 -18.53 3.44 2.83
CA GLY A 167 -19.74 3.18 2.06
C GLY A 167 -20.33 4.45 1.41
N GLN A 168 -20.24 5.61 2.07
CA GLN A 168 -20.66 6.89 1.48
C GLN A 168 -19.71 7.37 0.37
N LEU A 169 -18.42 7.04 0.49
CA LEU A 169 -17.40 7.42 -0.47
C LEU A 169 -17.30 6.47 -1.67
N GLU A 170 -17.72 5.22 -1.54
CA GLU A 170 -17.71 4.22 -2.62
C GLU A 170 -18.37 4.71 -3.93
N PRO A 171 -19.61 5.26 -3.94
CA PRO A 171 -20.23 5.72 -5.18
C PRO A 171 -19.51 6.91 -5.83
N ILE A 172 -18.72 7.66 -5.06
CA ILE A 172 -17.99 8.84 -5.54
C ILE A 172 -16.61 8.46 -6.08
N LEU A 173 -15.94 7.51 -5.42
CA LEU A 173 -14.51 7.25 -5.60
C LEU A 173 -14.18 5.88 -6.20
N ALA A 174 -15.04 4.88 -6.09
CA ALA A 174 -14.73 3.51 -6.48
C ALA A 174 -15.53 3.03 -7.69
N ASP A 175 -14.93 3.15 -8.88
CA ASP A 175 -15.45 2.48 -10.08
C ASP A 175 -15.04 0.98 -10.15
N ASN A 176 -14.04 0.53 -9.37
CA ASN A 176 -13.39 -0.80 -9.48
C ASN A 176 -13.13 -1.53 -8.14
N ASN A 177 -12.92 -2.87 -8.20
CA ASN A 177 -12.67 -3.78 -7.07
C ASN A 177 -11.46 -3.39 -6.18
N THR A 178 -10.42 -2.78 -6.76
CA THR A 178 -9.21 -2.31 -6.06
C THR A 178 -9.40 -1.01 -5.31
N ALA A 179 -10.39 -0.19 -5.67
CA ALA A 179 -10.59 1.12 -5.06
C ALA A 179 -11.24 1.02 -3.67
N ALA A 180 -12.17 0.09 -3.47
CA ALA A 180 -12.84 -0.11 -2.17
C ALA A 180 -11.87 -0.43 -1.03
N GLY A 181 -10.90 -1.32 -1.25
CA GLY A 181 -9.88 -1.62 -0.24
C GLY A 181 -8.95 -0.44 0.07
N ARG A 182 -8.66 0.42 -0.92
CA ARG A 182 -7.89 1.65 -0.69
C ARG A 182 -8.69 2.72 0.04
N LEU A 183 -10.01 2.80 -0.18
CA LEU A 183 -10.90 3.68 0.58
C LEU A 183 -10.94 3.28 2.06
N TRP A 184 -10.93 1.97 2.33
CA TRP A 184 -10.78 1.44 3.68
C TRP A 184 -9.44 1.86 4.31
N ASP A 185 -8.33 1.73 3.58
CA ASP A 185 -7.01 2.16 4.07
C ASP A 185 -6.95 3.67 4.32
N MET A 186 -7.51 4.49 3.42
CA MET A 186 -7.60 5.94 3.61
C MET A 186 -8.48 6.36 4.79
N SER A 187 -9.50 5.57 5.12
CA SER A 187 -10.33 5.81 6.30
C SER A 187 -9.62 5.49 7.62
N ALA A 188 -8.45 4.84 7.58
CA ALA A 188 -7.60 4.67 8.76
C ALA A 188 -6.92 5.99 9.21
N GLY A 189 -6.89 7.01 8.34
CA GLY A 189 -6.46 8.36 8.71
C GLY A 189 -7.52 9.07 9.56
N GLN A 190 -7.10 10.06 10.38
CA GLN A 190 -8.00 10.92 11.15
C GLN A 190 -8.81 11.86 10.23
N LEU A 191 -9.74 11.32 9.45
CA LEU A 191 -10.73 12.11 8.73
C LEU A 191 -11.80 12.56 9.72
N LYS A 192 -11.93 13.88 9.95
CA LYS A 192 -13.00 14.38 10.82
C LYS A 192 -14.34 14.25 10.08
N ARG A 193 -15.43 14.06 10.81
CA ARG A 193 -16.79 13.96 10.24
C ARG A 193 -17.18 15.16 9.35
N GLY A 194 -16.55 16.32 9.48
CA GLY A 194 -16.79 17.46 8.58
C GLY A 194 -16.14 17.30 7.19
N ASP A 195 -15.06 16.53 7.10
CA ASP A 195 -14.22 16.45 5.90
C ASP A 195 -14.88 15.58 4.81
N TYR A 196 -15.63 14.55 5.19
CA TYR A 196 -16.31 13.68 4.22
C TYR A 196 -17.44 14.39 3.48
N GLN A 197 -18.19 15.26 4.16
CA GLN A 197 -19.31 15.99 3.55
C GLN A 197 -18.82 16.90 2.42
N LEU A 198 -17.62 17.46 2.58
CA LEU A 198 -16.96 18.23 1.53
C LEU A 198 -16.57 17.36 0.35
N ILE A 199 -16.03 16.16 0.58
CA ILE A 199 -15.71 15.21 -0.49
C ILE A 199 -16.97 14.81 -1.27
N VAL A 200 -18.08 14.54 -0.57
CA VAL A 200 -19.38 14.25 -1.19
C VAL A 200 -19.84 15.42 -2.06
N LYS A 201 -19.82 16.64 -1.52
CA LYS A 201 -20.19 17.86 -2.25
C LYS A 201 -19.33 18.07 -3.51
N TYR A 202 -18.02 17.85 -3.41
CA TYR A 202 -17.14 17.96 -4.59
C TYR A 202 -17.37 16.82 -5.59
N GLY A 203 -17.77 15.63 -5.14
CA GLY A 203 -18.19 14.52 -5.99
C GLY A 203 -19.46 14.82 -6.78
N GLU A 204 -20.47 15.40 -6.12
CA GLU A 204 -21.70 15.87 -6.77
C GLU A 204 -21.40 16.97 -7.80
N PHE A 205 -20.62 17.99 -7.43
CA PHE A 205 -20.19 19.04 -8.34
C PHE A 205 -19.41 18.50 -9.54
N LEU A 206 -18.52 17.52 -9.32
CA LEU A 206 -17.79 16.86 -10.42
C LEU A 206 -18.75 16.13 -11.38
N ASN A 207 -19.85 15.57 -10.88
CA ASN A 207 -20.86 14.92 -11.73
C ASN A 207 -21.62 15.91 -12.61
N GLU A 208 -21.81 17.14 -12.15
CA GLU A 208 -22.43 18.23 -12.94
C GLU A 208 -21.52 18.77 -14.05
N GLN A 209 -20.20 18.52 -13.98
CA GLN A 209 -19.19 19.11 -14.87
C GLN A 209 -18.48 18.06 -15.75
N PRO A 210 -19.05 17.65 -16.90
CA PRO A 210 -18.48 16.62 -17.76
C PRO A 210 -17.15 17.04 -18.44
N GLU A 211 -16.92 18.34 -18.63
CA GLU A 211 -15.67 18.84 -19.20
C GLU A 211 -14.47 18.58 -18.29
N LEU A 212 -14.63 18.76 -16.97
CA LEU A 212 -13.59 18.47 -15.98
C LEU A 212 -13.24 16.98 -15.95
N LYS A 213 -14.23 16.09 -16.10
CA LYS A 213 -14.01 14.64 -16.19
C LYS A 213 -13.19 14.28 -17.43
N ARG A 214 -13.55 14.82 -18.61
CA ARG A 214 -12.79 14.59 -19.84
C ARG A 214 -11.35 15.07 -19.73
N LEU A 215 -11.13 16.22 -19.10
CA LEU A 215 -9.79 16.75 -18.90
C LEU A 215 -8.96 15.85 -17.98
N ALA A 216 -9.57 15.29 -16.92
CA ALA A 216 -8.90 14.34 -16.02
C ALA A 216 -8.56 13.03 -16.74
N GLU A 217 -9.47 12.49 -17.54
CA GLU A 217 -9.24 11.27 -18.33
C GLU A 217 -8.13 11.46 -19.37
N GLN A 218 -8.11 12.61 -20.06
CA GLN A 218 -7.03 12.95 -20.98
C GLN A 218 -5.69 12.99 -20.25
N LEU A 219 -5.62 13.64 -19.08
CA LEU A 219 -4.37 13.72 -18.31
C LEU A 219 -3.89 12.34 -17.84
N GLY A 220 -4.83 11.48 -17.41
CA GLY A 220 -4.55 10.11 -16.98
C GLY A 220 -4.07 9.19 -18.11
N ARG A 221 -4.60 9.37 -19.34
CA ARG A 221 -4.25 8.56 -20.52
C ARG A 221 -3.03 9.08 -21.29
N SER A 222 -2.65 10.35 -21.16
CA SER A 222 -1.63 11.03 -22.00
C SER A 222 -0.18 10.57 -21.78
N ARG A 223 0.07 9.51 -21.03
CA ARG A 223 1.38 8.84 -20.96
C ARG A 223 1.29 7.40 -21.44
N GLU A 224 0.82 7.21 -22.67
CA GLU A 224 1.21 6.03 -23.44
C GLU A 224 2.75 6.02 -23.55
N ALA A 225 3.33 4.88 -23.19
CA ALA A 225 4.74 4.69 -22.93
C ALA A 225 5.62 5.32 -24.03
N LYS A 226 6.57 6.18 -23.63
CA LYS A 226 7.70 6.51 -24.50
C LYS A 226 8.41 5.19 -24.81
N SER A 227 8.34 4.75 -26.06
CA SER A 227 9.03 3.56 -26.54
C SER A 227 10.53 3.71 -26.29
N ILE A 228 11.08 2.95 -25.35
CA ILE A 228 12.52 2.77 -25.23
C ILE A 228 12.83 1.56 -26.11
N PRO A 229 13.58 1.71 -27.22
CA PRO A 229 14.02 0.55 -27.98
C PRO A 229 14.88 -0.35 -27.07
N ARG A 230 14.47 -1.62 -26.91
CA ARG A 230 15.32 -2.64 -26.29
C ARG A 230 16.58 -2.81 -27.15
N ASN A 231 17.73 -2.94 -26.49
CA ASN A 231 19.04 -3.11 -27.15
C ASN A 231 19.22 -4.50 -27.82
N ASP A 232 18.28 -5.43 -27.65
CA ASP A 232 18.32 -6.79 -28.21
C ASP A 232 17.21 -7.05 -29.24
N ALA A 233 17.09 -6.17 -30.22
CA ALA A 233 16.20 -6.41 -31.36
C ALA A 233 16.86 -7.41 -32.33
N GLN A 234 16.24 -8.58 -32.54
CA GLN A 234 16.66 -9.53 -33.56
C GLN A 234 16.61 -8.87 -34.95
N MET A 235 17.65 -9.13 -35.75
CA MET A 235 17.75 -8.62 -37.12
C MET A 235 16.76 -9.41 -38.00
N GLU A 236 15.78 -8.72 -38.60
CA GLU A 236 14.99 -9.28 -39.70
C GLU A 236 15.34 -8.59 -41.01
N THR A 237 15.30 -9.37 -42.09
CA THR A 237 15.54 -8.90 -43.45
C THR A 237 14.39 -8.02 -43.92
N PHE A 238 14.57 -6.70 -43.93
CA PHE A 238 13.60 -5.77 -44.47
C PHE A 238 13.96 -5.43 -45.92
N ARG A 239 13.04 -5.71 -46.85
CA ARG A 239 13.24 -5.37 -48.27
C ARG A 239 12.83 -3.92 -48.49
N THR A 240 13.79 -3.05 -48.79
CA THR A 240 13.52 -1.67 -49.18
C THR A 240 14.06 -1.44 -50.58
N MET A 241 13.24 -0.81 -51.42
CA MET A 241 13.65 -0.32 -52.73
C MET A 241 14.57 0.89 -52.51
N VAL A 242 15.88 0.70 -52.67
CA VAL A 242 16.87 1.77 -52.50
C VAL A 242 17.28 2.25 -53.89
N ARG A 243 17.28 3.57 -54.08
CA ARG A 243 17.88 4.20 -55.26
C ARG A 243 19.39 4.07 -55.17
N GLU A 244 19.96 3.17 -55.96
CA GLU A 244 21.40 3.18 -56.23
C GLU A 244 21.65 3.80 -57.61
N PRO A 245 22.68 4.65 -57.77
CA PRO A 245 23.06 5.16 -59.08
C PRO A 245 23.37 4.00 -60.02
N ALA A 246 22.70 3.97 -61.19
CA ALA A 246 22.85 2.88 -62.14
C ALA A 246 24.32 2.72 -62.58
N THR A 247 24.86 1.51 -62.50
CA THR A 247 26.19 1.16 -63.04
C THR A 247 26.23 1.13 -64.57
N VAL A 248 25.07 1.25 -65.23
CA VAL A 248 24.93 1.16 -66.70
C VAL A 248 24.58 2.55 -67.26
N PRO A 249 25.30 3.06 -68.27
CA PRO A 249 25.11 4.42 -68.77
C PRO A 249 23.84 4.53 -69.64
N GLU A 250 22.82 5.24 -69.15
CA GLU A 250 21.62 5.56 -69.95
C GLU A 250 21.61 7.00 -70.46
N GLN A 251 22.07 7.99 -69.67
CA GLN A 251 22.19 9.37 -70.15
C GLN A 251 23.21 10.18 -69.32
N VAL A 252 23.97 11.07 -69.97
CA VAL A 252 24.87 12.03 -69.32
C VAL A 252 24.07 13.28 -68.96
N ASP A 253 24.02 13.62 -67.66
CA ASP A 253 23.18 14.70 -67.10
C ASP A 253 24.02 15.84 -66.49
N GLY A 254 25.35 15.73 -66.50
CA GLY A 254 26.21 16.84 -66.14
C GLY A 254 27.65 16.46 -65.82
N LEU A 255 28.34 17.35 -65.08
CA LEU A 255 29.70 17.17 -64.60
C LEU A 255 29.72 17.08 -63.07
N GLN A 256 30.62 16.27 -62.53
CA GLN A 256 30.82 16.11 -61.08
C GLN A 256 32.30 15.85 -60.76
N GLN A 257 32.73 16.30 -59.58
CA GLN A 257 34.02 15.92 -59.00
C GLN A 257 33.93 14.51 -58.40
N SER A 258 34.82 13.61 -58.83
CA SER A 258 34.87 12.22 -58.43
C SER A 258 36.30 11.65 -58.55
N ASP A 259 36.48 10.39 -58.18
CA ASP A 259 37.67 9.55 -58.38
C ASP A 259 37.48 8.50 -59.50
N ASP A 260 36.36 8.57 -60.24
CA ASP A 260 35.99 7.60 -61.28
C ASP A 260 36.82 7.78 -62.57
N ILE A 261 37.93 7.05 -62.65
CA ILE A 261 38.88 7.08 -63.77
C ILE A 261 38.22 6.77 -65.11
N LEU A 262 37.19 5.91 -65.13
CA LEU A 262 36.54 5.46 -66.36
C LEU A 262 35.70 6.55 -67.03
N ARG A 263 35.38 7.62 -66.30
CA ARG A 263 34.47 8.69 -66.74
C ARG A 263 35.11 10.07 -66.72
N LEU A 264 36.44 10.13 -66.69
CA LEU A 264 37.20 11.38 -66.68
C LEU A 264 36.91 12.21 -67.93
N LEU A 265 36.86 13.52 -67.73
CA LEU A 265 36.80 14.43 -68.86
C LEU A 265 38.14 14.41 -69.62
N PRO A 266 38.12 14.59 -70.96
CA PRO A 266 39.35 14.65 -71.76
C PRO A 266 40.41 15.63 -71.25
N PRO A 267 40.08 16.81 -70.67
CA PRO A 267 41.08 17.69 -70.06
C PRO A 267 41.78 17.10 -68.82
N GLU A 268 41.07 16.32 -67.98
CA GLU A 268 41.67 15.65 -66.81
C GLU A 268 42.54 14.46 -67.24
N LEU A 269 42.25 13.83 -68.40
CA LEU A 269 43.16 12.84 -68.98
C LEU A 269 44.39 13.48 -69.61
N ALA A 270 44.26 14.68 -70.16
CA ALA A 270 45.37 15.40 -70.77
C ALA A 270 46.44 15.84 -69.74
N THR A 271 46.05 16.11 -68.49
CA THR A 271 47.01 16.45 -67.41
C THR A 271 47.93 15.28 -67.09
N LEU A 272 47.47 14.03 -67.23
CA LEU A 272 48.31 12.84 -67.10
C LEU A 272 49.39 12.76 -68.19
N GLY A 273 49.14 13.33 -69.37
CA GLY A 273 50.08 13.33 -70.50
C GLY A 273 51.21 14.37 -70.39
N ILE A 274 51.16 15.25 -69.39
CA ILE A 274 52.12 16.34 -69.17
C ILE A 274 52.88 16.04 -67.87
N THR A 275 54.18 15.77 -67.98
CA THR A 275 55.02 15.31 -66.85
C THR A 275 55.00 16.27 -65.64
N GLU A 276 54.90 17.57 -65.88
CA GLU A 276 54.82 18.59 -64.82
C GLU A 276 53.48 18.59 -64.06
N LEU A 277 52.40 18.13 -64.70
CA LEU A 277 51.03 18.14 -64.15
C LEU A 277 50.56 16.78 -63.64
N GLU A 278 51.33 15.72 -63.87
CA GLU A 278 51.02 14.35 -63.46
C GLU A 278 50.80 14.24 -61.93
N TYR A 279 51.65 14.89 -61.13
CA TYR A 279 51.48 14.92 -59.67
C TYR A 279 50.22 15.69 -59.24
N GLU A 280 49.79 16.69 -60.00
CA GLU A 280 48.54 17.40 -59.73
C GLU A 280 47.33 16.50 -59.99
N PHE A 281 47.37 15.71 -61.07
CA PHE A 281 46.34 14.71 -61.35
C PHE A 281 46.22 13.70 -60.20
N TYR A 282 47.33 13.13 -59.73
CA TYR A 282 47.31 12.17 -58.62
C TYR A 282 46.79 12.79 -57.32
N ARG A 283 47.16 14.04 -57.01
CA ARG A 283 46.61 14.76 -55.87
C ARG A 283 45.09 14.88 -55.98
N ARG A 284 44.58 15.34 -57.13
CA ARG A 284 43.14 15.50 -57.37
C ARG A 284 42.39 14.16 -57.36
N LEU A 285 43.02 13.07 -57.82
CA LEU A 285 42.46 11.72 -57.74
C LEU A 285 42.21 11.30 -56.27
N VAL A 286 43.22 11.47 -55.42
CA VAL A 286 43.13 11.13 -53.99
C VAL A 286 42.13 12.03 -53.26
N GLU A 287 42.09 13.31 -53.60
CA GLU A 287 41.14 14.29 -53.03
C GLU A 287 39.72 14.17 -53.61
N LYS A 288 39.49 13.27 -54.58
CA LYS A 288 38.22 13.07 -55.30
C LYS A 288 37.71 14.34 -56.01
N GLN A 289 38.64 15.13 -56.53
CA GLN A 289 38.38 16.43 -57.17
C GLN A 289 38.49 16.38 -58.70
N LEU A 290 38.67 15.21 -59.33
CA LEU A 290 38.72 15.11 -60.79
C LEU A 290 37.34 15.29 -61.41
N LEU A 291 37.26 16.07 -62.49
CA LEU A 291 36.01 16.23 -63.22
C LEU A 291 35.66 15.00 -64.05
N THR A 292 34.48 14.44 -63.78
CA THR A 292 33.92 13.26 -64.44
C THR A 292 32.51 13.54 -64.95
N TYR A 293 32.06 12.77 -65.94
CA TYR A 293 30.67 12.81 -66.40
C TYR A 293 29.73 12.22 -65.33
N ARG A 294 28.70 12.99 -64.93
CA ARG A 294 27.60 12.53 -64.08
C ARG A 294 26.55 11.83 -64.95
N LEU A 295 26.26 10.58 -64.61
CA LEU A 295 25.18 9.81 -65.23
C LEU A 295 23.89 9.96 -64.42
N HIS A 296 22.77 10.06 -65.12
CA HIS A 296 21.42 9.92 -64.56
C HIS A 296 20.84 8.57 -65.00
N GLY A 297 20.30 7.82 -64.05
CA GLY A 297 19.64 6.54 -64.31
C GLY A 297 18.88 6.09 -63.07
N GLU A 298 17.57 5.91 -63.19
CA GLU A 298 16.70 5.46 -62.11
C GLU A 298 16.59 3.93 -62.11
N SER A 299 17.63 3.24 -61.66
CA SER A 299 17.50 1.80 -61.39
C SER A 299 17.06 1.57 -59.96
N TRP A 300 15.79 1.21 -59.78
CA TRP A 300 15.29 0.69 -58.50
C TRP A 300 15.74 -0.76 -58.34
N ARG A 301 16.47 -1.08 -57.26
CA ARG A 301 16.76 -2.47 -56.87
C ARG A 301 16.27 -2.72 -55.44
N GLU A 302 15.71 -3.91 -55.22
CA GLU A 302 15.44 -4.39 -53.85
C GLU A 302 16.77 -4.55 -53.13
N LYS A 303 17.02 -3.70 -52.12
CA LYS A 303 18.12 -3.89 -51.18
C LYS A 303 17.54 -4.54 -49.94
N VAL A 304 18.02 -5.75 -49.64
CA VAL A 304 17.71 -6.41 -48.38
C VAL A 304 18.60 -5.77 -47.33
N ILE A 305 18.01 -4.97 -46.45
CA ILE A 305 18.72 -4.33 -45.34
C ILE A 305 18.26 -5.05 -44.07
N GLU A 306 19.19 -5.68 -43.37
CA GLU A 306 18.94 -6.16 -42.02
C GLU A 306 18.83 -4.94 -41.10
N ARG A 307 17.64 -4.73 -40.54
CA ARG A 307 17.42 -3.70 -39.53
C ARG A 307 16.91 -4.35 -38.26
N PRO A 308 17.34 -3.88 -37.08
CA PRO A 308 16.76 -4.30 -35.82
C PRO A 308 15.26 -3.98 -35.86
N VAL A 309 14.42 -5.01 -35.68
CA VAL A 309 12.98 -4.79 -35.52
C VAL A 309 12.78 -4.10 -34.18
N VAL A 310 12.41 -2.82 -34.19
CA VAL A 310 11.77 -2.21 -33.02
C VAL A 310 10.40 -2.85 -32.91
N HIS A 311 10.31 -4.02 -32.27
CA HIS A 311 9.04 -4.44 -31.73
C HIS A 311 8.62 -3.31 -30.81
N LYS A 312 7.51 -2.65 -31.15
CA LYS A 312 6.77 -1.81 -30.21
C LYS A 312 6.09 -2.74 -29.23
N ASP A 313 6.89 -3.48 -28.48
CA ASP A 313 6.41 -4.07 -27.24
C ASP A 313 6.27 -2.86 -26.32
N TYR A 314 5.02 -2.43 -26.15
CA TYR A 314 4.66 -1.46 -25.14
C TYR A 314 4.92 -2.16 -23.79
N ASP A 315 6.15 -2.08 -23.29
CA ASP A 315 6.38 -2.28 -21.87
C ASP A 315 5.61 -1.14 -21.18
N GLU A 316 4.49 -1.47 -20.54
CA GLU A 316 3.78 -0.56 -19.65
C GLU A 316 4.77 -0.11 -18.58
N GLN A 317 5.34 1.08 -18.74
CA GLN A 317 6.17 1.66 -17.71
C GLN A 317 5.34 1.79 -16.43
N PRO A 318 5.90 1.47 -15.25
CA PRO A 318 5.23 1.74 -14.00
C PRO A 318 4.94 3.25 -13.95
N ARG A 319 3.66 3.60 -13.89
CA ARG A 319 3.23 4.99 -13.81
C ARG A 319 3.80 5.59 -12.52
N GLY A 320 4.51 6.71 -12.67
CA GLY A 320 5.14 7.41 -11.54
C GLY A 320 4.12 8.12 -10.64
N PRO A 321 4.56 8.61 -9.46
CA PRO A 321 3.67 9.31 -8.53
C PRO A 321 3.06 10.57 -9.14
N PHE A 322 1.81 10.85 -8.78
CA PHE A 322 1.14 12.11 -9.10
C PHE A 322 1.34 13.09 -7.95
N ILE A 323 1.88 14.28 -8.25
CA ILE A 323 1.97 15.38 -7.29
C ILE A 323 0.98 16.44 -7.74
N VAL A 324 -0.03 16.69 -6.91
CA VAL A 324 -1.06 17.68 -7.20
C VAL A 324 -0.87 18.89 -6.29
N CYS A 325 -0.60 20.04 -6.91
CA CYS A 325 -0.41 21.31 -6.22
C CYS A 325 -1.64 22.19 -6.44
N VAL A 326 -2.37 22.51 -5.39
CA VAL A 326 -3.58 23.36 -5.47
C VAL A 326 -3.29 24.73 -4.85
N ASP A 327 -3.50 25.80 -5.62
CA ASP A 327 -3.48 27.17 -5.11
C ASP A 327 -4.83 27.50 -4.47
N THR A 328 -4.81 27.99 -3.22
CA THR A 328 -5.99 28.48 -2.50
C THR A 328 -5.93 30.00 -2.27
N SER A 329 -5.14 30.73 -3.06
CA SER A 329 -5.07 32.19 -3.01
C SER A 329 -6.43 32.86 -3.24
N GLY A 330 -6.57 34.12 -2.81
CA GLY A 330 -7.85 34.84 -2.90
C GLY A 330 -8.46 34.94 -4.32
N SER A 331 -7.66 34.85 -5.38
CA SER A 331 -8.14 34.80 -6.78
C SER A 331 -8.80 33.46 -7.17
N MET A 332 -8.55 32.41 -6.38
CA MET A 332 -9.17 31.10 -6.57
C MET A 332 -10.52 31.00 -5.87
N GLY A 333 -10.92 31.96 -5.03
CA GLY A 333 -12.13 31.87 -4.22
C GLY A 333 -13.42 31.61 -5.02
N GLY A 334 -14.31 30.80 -4.46
CA GLY A 334 -15.61 30.48 -5.03
C GLY A 334 -15.56 29.34 -6.04
N PHE A 335 -15.93 29.59 -7.29
CA PHE A 335 -16.06 28.55 -8.32
C PHE A 335 -14.71 27.93 -8.72
N ASN A 336 -13.66 28.74 -8.88
CA ASN A 336 -12.36 28.25 -9.35
C ASN A 336 -11.71 27.26 -8.36
N GLU A 337 -11.82 27.52 -7.07
CA GLU A 337 -11.37 26.63 -6.00
C GLU A 337 -12.20 25.33 -5.99
N GLN A 338 -13.52 25.42 -6.17
CA GLN A 338 -14.38 24.24 -6.27
C GLN A 338 -14.00 23.38 -7.48
N CYS A 339 -13.75 23.99 -8.64
CA CYS A 339 -13.26 23.30 -9.83
C CYS A 339 -11.91 22.64 -9.60
N ALA A 340 -10.94 23.34 -8.98
CA ALA A 340 -9.62 22.78 -8.69
C ALA A 340 -9.73 21.57 -7.76
N LYS A 341 -10.52 21.65 -6.69
CA LYS A 341 -10.73 20.55 -5.73
C LYS A 341 -11.48 19.37 -6.35
N ALA A 342 -12.53 19.63 -7.12
CA ALA A 342 -13.26 18.59 -7.85
C ALA A 342 -12.38 17.91 -8.92
N PHE A 343 -11.51 18.67 -9.58
CA PHE A 343 -10.54 18.13 -10.52
C PHE A 343 -9.49 17.24 -9.82
N CYS A 344 -9.01 17.63 -8.65
CA CYS A 344 -8.15 16.78 -7.82
C CYS A 344 -8.84 15.47 -7.45
N LEU A 345 -10.13 15.52 -7.09
CA LEU A 345 -10.94 14.35 -6.81
C LEU A 345 -11.06 13.43 -8.05
N ALA A 346 -11.22 14.01 -9.24
CA ALA A 346 -11.25 13.25 -10.49
C ALA A 346 -9.92 12.54 -10.79
N LEU A 347 -8.79 13.22 -10.60
CA LEU A 347 -7.46 12.61 -10.73
C LEU A 347 -7.23 11.51 -9.70
N MET A 348 -7.70 11.71 -8.47
CA MET A 348 -7.64 10.70 -7.42
C MET A 348 -8.46 9.45 -7.78
N ARG A 349 -9.65 9.58 -8.38
CA ARG A 349 -10.42 8.42 -8.88
C ARG A 349 -9.64 7.58 -9.88
N ILE A 350 -8.98 8.25 -10.83
CA ILE A 350 -8.15 7.57 -11.85
C ILE A 350 -6.97 6.86 -11.17
N ALA A 351 -6.27 7.54 -10.25
CA ALA A 351 -5.16 6.98 -9.49
C ALA A 351 -5.56 5.80 -8.58
N LEU A 352 -6.77 5.83 -8.01
CA LEU A 352 -7.32 4.72 -7.21
C LEU A 352 -7.66 3.49 -8.07
N ALA A 353 -8.11 3.71 -9.31
CA ALA A 353 -8.40 2.64 -10.25
C ALA A 353 -7.13 1.96 -10.80
N GLU A 354 -6.06 2.72 -11.01
CA GLU A 354 -4.81 2.25 -11.61
C GLU A 354 -3.75 1.83 -10.56
N LYS A 355 -2.79 0.95 -10.92
CA LYS A 355 -1.66 0.53 -10.06
C LYS A 355 -0.33 0.91 -10.75
N PRO A 356 0.75 1.30 -10.04
CA PRO A 356 0.85 1.77 -8.66
C PRO A 356 0.95 3.31 -8.61
N ALA A 357 -0.15 4.02 -8.36
CA ALA A 357 -0.11 5.48 -8.22
C ALA A 357 0.01 5.88 -6.75
N LEU A 358 1.20 6.32 -6.33
CA LEU A 358 1.36 7.12 -5.11
C LEU A 358 0.88 8.55 -5.41
N LEU A 359 -0.10 9.04 -4.66
CA LEU A 359 -0.64 10.40 -4.81
C LEU A 359 -0.10 11.27 -3.66
N TYR A 360 0.67 12.31 -4.00
CA TYR A 360 1.08 13.35 -3.05
C TYR A 360 0.28 14.62 -3.35
N TYR A 361 -0.34 15.20 -2.31
CA TYR A 361 -1.03 16.48 -2.43
C TYR A 361 -0.23 17.56 -1.69
N ALA A 362 -0.07 18.72 -2.33
CA ALA A 362 0.48 19.92 -1.70
C ALA A 362 -0.55 21.04 -1.84
N ILE A 363 -1.01 21.57 -0.72
CA ILE A 363 -1.91 22.72 -0.69
C ILE A 363 -1.08 23.95 -0.39
N PHE A 364 -1.05 24.91 -1.31
CA PHE A 364 -0.37 26.18 -1.10
C PHE A 364 -1.37 27.21 -0.59
N HIS A 365 -1.37 27.42 0.72
CA HIS A 365 -2.12 28.51 1.35
C HIS A 365 -1.26 29.78 1.38
N ARG A 366 -1.81 30.90 0.89
CA ARG A 366 -1.25 32.23 1.12
C ARG A 366 -1.95 32.89 2.32
N ASP A 367 -1.83 32.29 3.50
CA ASP A 367 -2.11 33.02 4.74
C ASP A 367 -0.80 33.56 5.30
N ARG A 368 -0.52 34.84 5.01
CA ARG A 368 0.25 35.66 5.96
C ARG A 368 -0.76 36.29 6.92
N PRO A 369 -0.50 36.27 8.23
CA PRO A 369 -1.40 36.83 9.22
C PRO A 369 -1.45 38.36 9.11
N LEU A 370 -2.62 38.94 9.39
CA LEU A 370 -2.77 40.22 10.06
C LEU A 370 -3.66 40.02 11.28
#